data_AF-A0A202DQA6-F1
#
_entry.id   AF-A0A202DQA6-F1
#
_cell.length_a   1.000
_cell.length_b   1.000
_cell.length_c   1.000
_cell.angle_alpha   90.00
_cell.angle_beta   90.00
_cell.angle_gamma   90.00
#
_symmetry.space_group_name_H-M   'P 1'
#
loop_
_entity.id
_entity.type
_entity.pdbx_description
1 polymer ?
#
loop_
_entity_poly.entity_id
_entity_poly.type
_entity_poly.pdbx_seq_one_letter_code
_entity_poly.pdbx_strand_id
1 'polypeptide(L)'
;MRHRERRQEHQKIKNLQKVFSDIQKLIQTKFSKKEEFEAEVERRRRASAAIFGEGGLFSYVKYPNGKKVWFKGGQVAKVEGEKIKDAHGNESIRNMFDMEYNEKGLLVGYWADVTDSKGHTETIHWYGATYTDDSVSYGGEGTPYKKLMTGYIEERTDDLGNTTKVEWNNAAYNDHDQLTNYHQITTDAKGLKTEKSWKDGKYNKEGQLTQFNEVTTDAFGLTTTRNWSGGTYERNPSYLNPDDTPYLSEYLLTGFEEEIIDSKGHKSKRTWQNAQYNDTGEVTRYDETLTHWVQGKELTEKTVWSQGDYDEDGNLISYHQSKTKIDGEVEEIDWKEGTYDDRGRLTFYHQTTTDSKGLVTEKTWDAQSNGSYDNQHQLRAYQETVVDTRGNSQKRKWEATAFDAFGRLLSSEETTTDSNGNEKNKTWNTESEAYDEFGQVRHYTESVTDSFGQTTSKVWEEATYDDWGNVVSYQETSTDTNGNPSKRSWSGGTYNEFGHVLSYEEERTDPQGNTEKTVWGDASYTPTGLLLGYTETLTNWHGESQTKNWVSNEEAYNKYGDLLGYQETIHAFDGTVLKRDRQ
;
A
#
# COMPACT_ATOMS: atom_id res chain seq x y z
N MET A 1 64.54 66.33 5.70
CA MET A 1 63.95 65.18 4.98
C MET A 1 62.64 64.67 5.61
N ARG A 2 62.57 64.42 6.93
CA ARG A 2 61.36 63.89 7.62
C ARG A 2 60.05 64.72 7.50
N HIS A 3 60.12 66.02 7.17
CA HIS A 3 58.94 66.87 6.99
C HIS A 3 58.29 66.76 5.60
N ARG A 4 59.02 66.29 4.59
CA ARG A 4 58.53 66.11 3.21
C ARG A 4 57.80 64.77 3.06
N GLU A 5 58.30 63.73 3.72
CA GLU A 5 57.65 62.41 3.80
C GLU A 5 56.31 62.47 4.54
N ARG A 6 56.24 63.13 5.71
CA ARG A 6 54.96 63.29 6.43
C ARG A 6 53.91 64.03 5.62
N ARG A 7 54.30 65.01 4.78
CA ARG A 7 53.35 65.71 3.90
C ARG A 7 52.84 64.82 2.76
N GLN A 8 53.70 64.00 2.17
CA GLN A 8 53.28 63.05 1.14
C GLN A 8 52.38 61.94 1.71
N GLU A 9 52.66 61.49 2.92
CA GLU A 9 51.87 60.48 3.62
C GLU A 9 50.49 61.02 4.03
N HIS A 10 50.43 62.25 4.55
CA HIS A 10 49.17 62.93 4.85
C HIS A 10 48.33 63.19 3.59
N GLN A 11 48.97 63.51 2.46
CA GLN A 11 48.28 63.69 1.19
C GLN A 11 47.73 62.36 0.65
N LYS A 12 48.48 61.26 0.81
CA LYS A 12 48.01 59.91 0.47
C LYS A 12 46.81 59.49 1.33
N ILE A 13 46.86 59.74 2.64
CA ILE A 13 45.76 59.43 3.56
C ILE A 13 44.51 60.27 3.21
N LYS A 14 44.65 61.56 2.91
CA LYS A 14 43.53 62.40 2.46
C LYS A 14 42.91 61.91 1.15
N ASN A 15 43.74 61.48 0.19
CA ASN A 15 43.26 60.93 -1.07
C ASN A 15 42.54 59.58 -0.87
N LEU A 16 43.06 58.72 0.00
CA LEU A 16 42.43 57.44 0.37
C LEU A 16 41.07 57.65 1.07
N GLN A 17 40.99 58.60 2.01
CA GLN A 17 39.73 58.94 2.68
C GLN A 17 38.68 59.49 1.72
N LYS A 18 39.11 60.30 0.73
CA LYS A 18 38.21 60.81 -0.31
C LYS A 18 37.66 59.67 -1.18
N VAL A 19 38.54 58.75 -1.62
CA VAL A 19 38.12 57.57 -2.41
C VAL A 19 37.15 56.68 -1.63
N PHE A 20 37.39 56.44 -0.33
CA PHE A 20 36.47 55.69 0.51
C PHE A 20 35.10 56.38 0.66
N SER A 21 35.08 57.70 0.85
CA SER A 21 33.83 58.47 0.90
C SER A 21 33.07 58.42 -0.43
N ASP A 22 33.76 58.44 -1.56
CA ASP A 22 33.15 58.37 -2.88
C ASP A 22 32.60 56.96 -3.17
N ILE A 23 33.29 55.90 -2.72
CA ILE A 23 32.80 54.51 -2.79
C ILE A 23 31.57 54.32 -1.91
N GLN A 24 31.56 54.82 -0.66
CA GLN A 24 30.38 54.73 0.21
C GLN A 24 29.18 55.49 -0.37
N LYS A 25 29.41 56.67 -0.96
CA LYS A 25 28.35 57.39 -1.70
C LYS A 25 27.85 56.60 -2.90
N LEU A 26 28.73 55.96 -3.66
CA LEU A 26 28.34 55.16 -4.84
C LEU A 26 27.54 53.91 -4.43
N ILE A 27 27.94 53.25 -3.34
CA ILE A 27 27.23 52.12 -2.72
C ILE A 27 25.86 52.58 -2.24
N GLN A 28 25.77 53.62 -1.41
CA GLN A 28 24.48 54.19 -0.97
C GLN A 28 23.60 54.57 -2.17
N THR A 29 24.14 55.25 -3.18
CA THR A 29 23.36 55.67 -4.35
C THR A 29 22.89 54.48 -5.20
N LYS A 30 23.67 53.38 -5.29
CA LYS A 30 23.26 52.17 -6.00
C LYS A 30 22.22 51.35 -5.22
N PHE A 31 22.36 51.23 -3.90
CA PHE A 31 21.40 50.51 -3.07
C PHE A 31 20.09 51.29 -2.90
N SER A 32 20.13 52.60 -2.69
CA SER A 32 18.92 53.44 -2.67
C SER A 32 18.18 53.43 -4.00
N LYS A 33 18.88 53.38 -5.14
CA LYS A 33 18.24 53.23 -6.46
C LYS A 33 17.66 51.83 -6.70
N LYS A 34 18.19 50.79 -6.06
CA LYS A 34 17.64 49.43 -6.14
C LYS A 34 16.36 49.33 -5.31
N GLU A 35 16.37 49.85 -4.08
CA GLU A 35 15.20 49.94 -3.22
C GLU A 35 14.12 50.85 -3.80
N GLU A 36 14.48 52.02 -4.37
CA GLU A 36 13.53 52.88 -5.08
C GLU A 36 12.99 52.22 -6.37
N PHE A 37 13.80 51.43 -7.08
CA PHE A 37 13.36 50.68 -8.25
C PHE A 37 12.43 49.52 -7.87
N GLU A 38 12.74 48.76 -6.81
CA GLU A 38 11.89 47.70 -6.28
C GLU A 38 10.59 48.28 -5.71
N ALA A 39 10.64 49.39 -4.97
CA ALA A 39 9.48 50.12 -4.50
C ALA A 39 8.64 50.71 -5.65
N GLU A 40 9.27 51.19 -6.73
CA GLU A 40 8.57 51.69 -7.93
C GLU A 40 7.99 50.55 -8.78
N VAL A 41 8.67 49.40 -8.88
CA VAL A 41 8.13 48.18 -9.51
C VAL A 41 6.92 47.67 -8.73
N GLU A 42 6.99 47.68 -7.40
CA GLU A 42 5.89 47.23 -6.54
C GLU A 42 4.74 48.25 -6.50
N ARG A 43 5.05 49.55 -6.57
CA ARG A 43 4.06 50.61 -6.77
C ARG A 43 3.39 50.51 -8.14
N ARG A 44 4.12 50.12 -9.19
CA ARG A 44 3.57 49.86 -10.52
C ARG A 44 2.79 48.55 -10.59
N ARG A 45 3.15 47.53 -9.81
CA ARG A 45 2.33 46.32 -9.60
C ARG A 45 1.04 46.65 -8.85
N ARG A 46 1.08 47.51 -7.81
CA ARG A 46 -0.12 48.03 -7.13
C ARG A 46 -0.98 48.90 -8.05
N ALA A 47 -0.37 49.79 -8.84
CA ALA A 47 -1.09 50.61 -9.80
C ALA A 47 -1.69 49.75 -10.93
N SER A 48 -0.98 48.72 -11.38
CA SER A 48 -1.49 47.72 -12.31
C SER A 48 -2.67 46.95 -11.69
N ALA A 49 -2.51 46.38 -10.49
CA ALA A 49 -3.57 45.67 -9.78
C ALA A 49 -4.80 46.55 -9.47
N ALA A 50 -4.61 47.83 -9.16
CA ALA A 50 -5.69 48.79 -8.94
C ALA A 50 -6.38 49.22 -10.25
N ILE A 51 -5.63 49.37 -11.36
CA ILE A 51 -6.19 49.65 -12.69
C ILE A 51 -6.94 48.44 -13.26
N PHE A 52 -6.53 47.21 -12.91
CA PHE A 52 -7.20 45.97 -13.29
C PHE A 52 -8.31 45.54 -12.30
N GLY A 53 -8.43 46.19 -11.14
CA GLY A 53 -9.37 45.84 -10.07
C GLY A 53 -10.82 46.30 -10.29
N GLU A 54 -11.04 47.37 -11.06
CA GLU A 54 -12.39 47.96 -11.24
C GLU A 54 -13.11 47.50 -12.54
N GLY A 55 -12.47 46.70 -13.40
CA GLY A 55 -12.95 46.43 -14.76
C GLY A 55 -13.36 45.00 -15.12
N GLY A 56 -13.25 44.00 -14.22
CA GLY A 56 -13.73 42.64 -14.49
C GLY A 56 -13.12 41.91 -15.70
N LEU A 57 -11.95 42.34 -16.19
CA LEU A 57 -11.30 41.70 -17.34
C LEU A 57 -10.48 40.48 -16.87
N PHE A 58 -10.87 39.30 -17.37
CA PHE A 58 -10.04 38.10 -17.25
C PHE A 58 -8.69 38.35 -17.94
N SER A 59 -7.60 38.13 -17.21
CA SER A 59 -6.25 38.03 -17.79
C SER A 59 -5.78 36.58 -17.72
N TYR A 60 -4.86 36.14 -18.57
CA TYR A 60 -4.30 34.79 -18.46
C TYR A 60 -2.80 34.76 -18.75
N VAL A 61 -2.11 33.81 -18.13
CA VAL A 61 -0.73 33.44 -18.41
C VAL A 61 -0.75 32.09 -19.11
N LYS A 62 -0.11 32.00 -20.28
CA LYS A 62 0.08 30.74 -21.01
C LYS A 62 1.51 30.25 -20.81
N TYR A 63 1.64 29.00 -20.42
CA TYR A 63 2.93 28.34 -20.20
C TYR A 63 3.35 27.54 -21.45
N PRO A 64 4.65 27.25 -21.63
CA PRO A 64 5.15 26.50 -22.79
C PRO A 64 4.54 25.11 -22.96
N ASN A 65 4.14 24.46 -21.87
CA ASN A 65 3.49 23.15 -21.86
C ASN A 65 2.00 23.17 -22.25
N GLY A 66 1.46 24.34 -22.63
CA GLY A 66 0.06 24.51 -23.01
C GLY A 66 -0.88 24.89 -21.87
N LYS A 67 -0.44 24.77 -20.60
CA LYS A 67 -1.20 25.21 -19.42
C LYS A 67 -1.55 26.69 -19.52
N LYS A 68 -2.79 27.05 -19.19
CA LYS A 68 -3.24 28.44 -19.04
C LYS A 68 -3.74 28.65 -17.63
N VAL A 69 -3.31 29.74 -17.02
CA VAL A 69 -3.78 30.17 -15.70
C VAL A 69 -4.46 31.52 -15.88
N TRP A 70 -5.77 31.54 -15.66
CA TRP A 70 -6.61 32.72 -15.76
C TRP A 70 -6.69 33.41 -14.41
N PHE A 71 -6.66 34.72 -14.40
CA PHE A 71 -6.74 35.55 -13.21
C PHE A 71 -7.91 36.52 -13.28
N LYS A 72 -8.60 36.68 -12.15
CA LYS A 72 -9.66 37.67 -11.94
C LYS A 72 -9.39 38.36 -10.61
N GLY A 73 -9.28 39.70 -10.61
CA GLY A 73 -8.98 40.47 -9.41
C GLY A 73 -7.63 40.12 -8.75
N GLY A 74 -6.65 39.64 -9.53
CA GLY A 74 -5.33 39.24 -9.03
C GLY A 74 -5.25 37.82 -8.43
N GLN A 75 -6.37 37.11 -8.33
CA GLN A 75 -6.43 35.70 -7.90
C GLN A 75 -6.63 34.77 -9.10
N VAL A 76 -6.24 33.50 -8.97
CA VAL A 76 -6.46 32.51 -10.03
C VAL A 76 -7.96 32.21 -10.09
N ALA A 77 -8.57 32.38 -11.25
CA ALA A 77 -9.99 32.10 -11.45
C ALA A 77 -10.23 30.76 -12.14
N LYS A 78 -9.26 30.31 -12.95
CA LYS A 78 -9.36 29.08 -13.75
C LYS A 78 -7.97 28.59 -14.14
N VAL A 79 -7.77 27.29 -14.20
CA VAL A 79 -6.58 26.67 -14.77
C VAL A 79 -7.03 25.69 -15.86
N GLU A 80 -6.47 25.79 -17.06
CA GLU A 80 -6.78 24.91 -18.18
C GLU A 80 -5.53 24.20 -18.66
N GLY A 81 -5.68 22.93 -19.07
CA GLY A 81 -4.59 22.18 -19.70
C GLY A 81 -3.43 21.89 -18.76
N GLU A 82 -3.67 21.77 -17.45
CA GLU A 82 -2.62 21.38 -16.51
C GLU A 82 -2.33 19.89 -16.67
N LYS A 83 -1.14 19.57 -17.16
CA LYS A 83 -0.65 18.19 -17.20
C LYS A 83 -0.25 17.77 -15.79
N ILE A 84 -0.89 16.73 -15.27
CA ILE A 84 -0.53 16.07 -14.02
C ILE A 84 -0.07 14.65 -14.33
N LYS A 85 0.90 14.14 -13.57
CA LYS A 85 1.34 12.75 -13.66
C LYS A 85 0.87 11.99 -12.44
N ASP A 86 0.38 10.77 -12.64
CA ASP A 86 0.14 9.85 -11.52
C ASP A 86 1.45 9.23 -11.01
N ALA A 87 1.36 8.40 -9.99
CA ALA A 87 2.52 7.71 -9.39
C ALA A 87 3.27 6.78 -10.38
N HIS A 88 2.63 6.40 -11.48
CA HIS A 88 3.20 5.56 -12.53
C HIS A 88 3.66 6.39 -13.75
N GLY A 89 3.65 7.73 -13.63
CA GLY A 89 4.06 8.63 -14.69
C GLY A 89 3.03 8.86 -15.80
N ASN A 90 1.83 8.27 -15.71
CA ASN A 90 0.78 8.49 -16.71
C ASN A 90 0.30 9.94 -16.64
N GLU A 91 0.22 10.59 -17.80
CA GLU A 91 -0.18 11.99 -17.87
C GLU A 91 -1.71 12.11 -18.02
N SER A 92 -2.31 12.93 -17.16
CA SER A 92 -3.71 13.36 -17.25
C SER A 92 -3.78 14.88 -17.40
N ILE A 93 -4.88 15.38 -17.95
CA ILE A 93 -5.14 16.80 -18.11
C ILE A 93 -6.16 17.23 -17.07
N ARG A 94 -5.76 18.12 -16.18
CA ARG A 94 -6.63 18.76 -15.19
C ARG A 94 -7.05 20.16 -15.64
N ASN A 95 -8.34 20.43 -15.56
CA ASN A 95 -8.94 21.74 -15.76
C ASN A 95 -9.67 22.15 -14.48
N MET A 96 -9.23 23.22 -13.82
CA MET A 96 -9.84 23.72 -12.59
C MET A 96 -10.64 25.00 -12.88
N PHE A 97 -11.82 25.13 -12.29
CA PHE A 97 -12.74 26.25 -12.48
C PHE A 97 -13.50 26.55 -11.19
N ASP A 98 -14.29 27.62 -11.20
CA ASP A 98 -15.08 28.09 -10.05
C ASP A 98 -14.28 28.16 -8.74
N MET A 99 -13.07 28.72 -8.84
CA MET A 99 -12.19 28.89 -7.68
C MET A 99 -12.75 29.95 -6.73
N GLU A 100 -12.88 29.57 -5.45
CA GLU A 100 -13.38 30.41 -4.38
C GLU A 100 -12.27 30.73 -3.38
N TYR A 101 -12.27 31.96 -2.86
CA TYR A 101 -11.27 32.43 -1.91
C TYR A 101 -11.94 33.06 -0.70
N ASN A 102 -11.35 32.87 0.48
CA ASN A 102 -11.79 33.59 1.68
C ASN A 102 -11.31 35.06 1.67
N GLU A 103 -11.70 35.81 2.70
CA GLU A 103 -11.32 37.23 2.87
C GLU A 103 -9.80 37.47 2.99
N LYS A 104 -9.02 36.45 3.39
CA LYS A 104 -7.54 36.49 3.42
C LYS A 104 -6.92 36.11 2.07
N GLY A 105 -7.75 35.82 1.06
CA GLY A 105 -7.37 35.41 -0.29
C GLY A 105 -6.84 33.98 -0.40
N LEU A 106 -7.07 33.14 0.61
CA LEU A 106 -6.71 31.71 0.58
C LEU A 106 -7.81 30.92 -0.14
N LEU A 107 -7.42 29.94 -0.96
CA LEU A 107 -8.34 29.13 -1.75
C LEU A 107 -9.20 28.28 -0.81
N VAL A 108 -10.52 28.35 -0.92
CA VAL A 108 -11.45 27.59 -0.06
C VAL A 108 -12.35 26.63 -0.82
N GLY A 109 -12.38 26.73 -2.14
CA GLY A 109 -13.07 25.77 -2.99
C GLY A 109 -12.68 25.88 -4.47
N TYR A 110 -12.89 24.80 -5.22
CA TYR A 110 -12.86 24.76 -6.68
C TYR A 110 -13.54 23.50 -7.22
N TRP A 111 -13.88 23.54 -8.50
CA TRP A 111 -14.22 22.36 -9.29
C TRP A 111 -13.08 22.00 -10.23
N ALA A 112 -12.88 20.73 -10.52
CA ALA A 112 -11.92 20.29 -11.52
C ALA A 112 -12.41 19.08 -12.32
N ASP A 113 -12.11 19.09 -13.61
CA ASP A 113 -12.21 17.89 -14.46
C ASP A 113 -10.80 17.37 -14.73
N VAL A 114 -10.59 16.09 -14.43
CA VAL A 114 -9.35 15.37 -14.71
C VAL A 114 -9.62 14.33 -15.79
N THR A 115 -9.05 14.54 -16.97
CA THR A 115 -9.19 13.61 -18.10
C THR A 115 -7.89 12.84 -18.27
N ASP A 116 -7.95 11.52 -18.18
CA ASP A 116 -6.78 10.66 -18.40
C ASP A 116 -6.40 10.55 -19.90
N SER A 117 -5.30 9.86 -20.19
CA SER A 117 -4.84 9.63 -21.57
C SER A 117 -5.83 8.81 -22.43
N LYS A 118 -6.81 8.14 -21.83
CA LYS A 118 -7.84 7.31 -22.48
C LYS A 118 -9.16 8.07 -22.69
N GLY A 119 -9.29 9.27 -22.12
CA GLY A 119 -10.48 10.11 -22.21
C GLY A 119 -11.49 9.90 -21.08
N HIS A 120 -11.19 9.05 -20.09
CA HIS A 120 -12.00 8.95 -18.88
C HIS A 120 -11.89 10.24 -18.09
N THR A 121 -13.02 10.76 -17.63
CA THR A 121 -13.08 12.05 -16.92
C THR A 121 -13.61 11.85 -15.52
N GLU A 122 -12.82 12.27 -14.54
CA GLU A 122 -13.20 12.37 -13.13
C GLU A 122 -13.50 13.85 -12.82
N THR A 123 -14.63 14.12 -12.16
CA THR A 123 -14.96 15.45 -11.64
C THR A 123 -14.65 15.52 -10.15
N ILE A 124 -13.88 16.52 -9.74
CA ILE A 124 -13.46 16.79 -8.37
C ILE A 124 -14.15 18.07 -7.89
N HIS A 125 -14.81 18.02 -6.75
CA HIS A 125 -15.30 19.18 -6.02
C HIS A 125 -14.57 19.28 -4.69
N TRP A 126 -13.61 20.20 -4.61
CA TRP A 126 -12.84 20.46 -3.40
C TRP A 126 -13.37 21.73 -2.76
N TYR A 127 -13.76 21.71 -1.49
CA TYR A 127 -14.42 22.84 -0.84
C TYR A 127 -14.30 22.82 0.69
N GLY A 128 -14.78 23.88 1.34
CA GLY A 128 -14.83 23.96 2.80
C GLY A 128 -13.45 24.04 3.45
N ALA A 129 -12.43 24.49 2.72
CA ALA A 129 -11.08 24.51 3.26
C ALA A 129 -10.94 25.58 4.36
N THR A 130 -10.34 25.18 5.47
CA THR A 130 -10.05 26.05 6.61
C THR A 130 -8.55 26.15 6.82
N TYR A 131 -8.11 27.23 7.47
CA TYR A 131 -6.70 27.53 7.69
C TYR A 131 -6.46 28.01 9.12
N THR A 132 -5.20 27.99 9.56
CA THR A 132 -4.80 28.65 10.81
C THR A 132 -5.03 30.16 10.72
N ASP A 133 -5.19 30.81 11.88
CA ASP A 133 -5.47 32.25 11.93
C ASP A 133 -4.33 33.11 11.36
N ASP A 134 -3.09 32.63 11.45
CA ASP A 134 -1.90 33.29 10.92
C ASP A 134 -1.66 33.02 9.43
N SER A 135 -2.46 32.15 8.78
CA SER A 135 -2.35 31.89 7.35
C SER A 135 -2.84 33.06 6.52
N VAL A 136 -2.08 33.42 5.48
CA VAL A 136 -2.38 34.53 4.55
C VAL A 136 -1.99 34.19 3.12
N SER A 137 -2.70 34.72 2.13
CA SER A 137 -2.42 34.44 0.71
C SER A 137 -1.16 35.11 0.16
N TYR A 138 -0.64 36.12 0.86
CA TYR A 138 0.60 36.84 0.53
C TYR A 138 1.34 37.25 1.82
N GLY A 139 2.66 37.11 1.85
CA GLY A 139 3.51 37.62 2.94
C GLY A 139 4.22 38.91 2.53
N GLY A 140 4.10 39.97 3.33
CA GLY A 140 4.94 41.17 3.25
C GLY A 140 6.18 41.08 4.14
N GLU A 141 7.02 42.12 4.11
CA GLU A 141 8.20 42.24 4.97
C GLU A 141 7.76 42.19 6.46
N GLY A 142 8.12 41.12 7.16
CA GLY A 142 7.78 40.90 8.58
C GLY A 142 6.52 40.09 8.86
N THR A 143 5.75 39.66 7.85
CA THR A 143 4.65 38.68 8.02
C THR A 143 5.10 37.34 7.43
N PRO A 144 5.23 36.26 8.23
CA PRO A 144 5.54 34.95 7.69
C PRO A 144 4.43 34.53 6.73
N TYR A 145 4.78 34.24 5.48
CA TYR A 145 3.86 33.66 4.51
C TYR A 145 3.58 32.22 4.93
N LYS A 146 2.36 31.95 5.41
CA LYS A 146 1.93 30.63 5.84
C LYS A 146 0.59 30.26 5.19
N LYS A 147 0.47 29.00 4.77
CA LYS A 147 -0.74 28.41 4.20
C LYS A 147 -1.02 27.06 4.88
N LEU A 148 -1.23 27.11 6.19
CA LEU A 148 -1.42 25.93 7.03
C LEU A 148 -2.90 25.59 7.07
N MET A 149 -3.28 24.58 6.30
CA MET A 149 -4.66 24.13 6.16
C MET A 149 -5.07 23.30 7.36
N THR A 150 -6.24 23.56 7.94
CA THR A 150 -6.77 22.84 9.11
C THR A 150 -7.90 21.89 8.78
N GLY A 151 -8.46 22.00 7.56
CA GLY A 151 -9.52 21.13 7.07
C GLY A 151 -9.85 21.39 5.60
N TYR A 152 -10.51 20.43 4.95
CA TYR A 152 -11.19 20.53 3.64
C TYR A 152 -12.14 19.35 3.44
N ILE A 153 -13.00 19.46 2.43
CA ILE A 153 -13.83 18.38 1.89
C ILE A 153 -13.49 18.21 0.41
N GLU A 154 -13.34 16.97 -0.04
CA GLU A 154 -13.13 16.63 -1.45
C GLU A 154 -14.13 15.55 -1.87
N GLU A 155 -14.90 15.81 -2.91
CA GLU A 155 -15.79 14.84 -3.56
C GLU A 155 -15.25 14.52 -4.95
N ARG A 156 -15.18 13.24 -5.30
CA ARG A 156 -14.71 12.75 -6.60
C ARG A 156 -15.77 11.91 -7.24
N THR A 157 -16.17 12.25 -8.45
CA THR A 157 -17.17 11.50 -9.22
C THR A 157 -16.51 10.97 -10.49
N ASP A 158 -16.53 9.65 -10.65
CA ASP A 158 -16.01 8.99 -11.86
C ASP A 158 -16.98 9.15 -13.05
N ASP A 159 -16.58 8.63 -14.21
CA ASP A 159 -17.35 8.67 -15.45
C ASP A 159 -18.63 7.80 -15.41
N LEU A 160 -18.74 6.92 -14.42
CA LEU A 160 -19.91 6.08 -14.14
C LEU A 160 -20.89 6.75 -13.17
N GLY A 161 -20.53 7.91 -12.59
CA GLY A 161 -21.33 8.64 -11.62
C GLY A 161 -21.18 8.14 -10.18
N ASN A 162 -20.20 7.30 -9.88
CA ASN A 162 -19.89 6.89 -8.52
C ASN A 162 -19.15 8.02 -7.81
N THR A 163 -19.65 8.45 -6.65
CA THR A 163 -19.05 9.55 -5.88
C THR A 163 -18.36 9.03 -4.62
N THR A 164 -17.09 9.37 -4.44
CA THR A 164 -16.36 9.20 -3.17
C THR A 164 -16.17 10.57 -2.50
N LYS A 165 -16.04 10.58 -1.17
CA LYS A 165 -15.89 11.80 -0.38
C LYS A 165 -14.79 11.66 0.66
N VAL A 166 -13.95 12.67 0.80
CA VAL A 166 -12.94 12.80 1.86
C VAL A 166 -13.24 14.05 2.68
N GLU A 167 -13.38 13.91 3.99
CA GLU A 167 -13.47 15.01 4.94
C GLU A 167 -12.20 15.01 5.79
N TRP A 168 -11.28 15.93 5.53
CA TRP A 168 -10.03 16.08 6.28
C TRP A 168 -10.15 17.28 7.21
N ASN A 169 -9.86 17.14 8.50
CA ASN A 169 -10.09 18.19 9.49
C ASN A 169 -9.17 18.04 10.71
N ASN A 170 -9.32 18.95 11.68
CA ASN A 170 -8.58 18.96 12.93
C ASN A 170 -7.07 18.90 12.75
N ALA A 171 -6.55 19.52 11.68
CA ALA A 171 -5.12 19.58 11.48
C ALA A 171 -4.49 20.65 12.38
N ALA A 172 -3.37 20.31 13.01
CA ALA A 172 -2.60 21.22 13.83
C ALA A 172 -1.11 21.12 13.53
N TYR A 173 -0.39 22.19 13.82
CA TYR A 173 1.01 22.37 13.46
C TYR A 173 1.83 22.76 14.69
N ASN A 174 3.12 22.37 14.69
CA ASN A 174 4.06 22.85 15.69
C ASN A 174 4.59 24.25 15.36
N ASP A 175 5.47 24.80 16.20
CA ASP A 175 6.06 26.14 16.01
C ASP A 175 6.96 26.28 14.76
N HIS A 176 7.26 25.16 14.09
CA HIS A 176 8.00 25.11 12.82
C HIS A 176 7.09 24.83 11.61
N ASP A 177 5.76 25.00 11.79
CA ASP A 177 4.75 24.82 10.75
C ASP A 177 4.64 23.37 10.22
N GLN A 178 5.05 22.38 11.04
CA GLN A 178 5.00 20.96 10.69
C GLN A 178 3.77 20.29 11.28
N LEU A 179 3.12 19.43 10.50
CA LEU A 179 1.85 18.78 10.86
C LEU A 179 2.02 17.85 12.07
N THR A 180 1.19 17.99 13.10
CA THR A 180 1.26 17.18 14.33
C THR A 180 0.04 16.30 14.55
N ASN A 181 -1.09 16.65 13.95
CA ASN A 181 -2.29 15.84 13.96
C ASN A 181 -3.17 16.15 12.73
N TYR A 182 -4.08 15.23 12.41
CA TYR A 182 -5.29 15.46 11.61
C TYR A 182 -6.28 14.31 11.85
N HIS A 183 -7.52 14.51 11.41
CA HIS A 183 -8.55 13.49 11.33
C HIS A 183 -9.15 13.49 9.92
N GLN A 184 -9.36 12.29 9.37
CA GLN A 184 -9.88 12.11 8.01
C GLN A 184 -11.02 11.08 8.04
N ILE A 185 -12.10 11.38 7.34
CA ILE A 185 -13.20 10.45 7.07
C ILE A 185 -13.28 10.27 5.55
N THR A 186 -13.16 9.04 5.07
CA THR A 186 -13.38 8.70 3.66
C THR A 186 -14.69 7.93 3.53
N THR A 187 -15.59 8.40 2.68
CA THR A 187 -16.84 7.73 2.31
C THR A 187 -16.73 7.20 0.88
N ASP A 188 -16.98 5.91 0.69
CA ASP A 188 -16.97 5.31 -0.64
C ASP A 188 -18.29 5.57 -1.41
N ALA A 189 -18.38 5.06 -2.64
CA ALA A 189 -19.55 5.21 -3.50
C ALA A 189 -20.82 4.52 -2.97
N LYS A 190 -20.69 3.60 -2.00
CA LYS A 190 -21.81 2.90 -1.35
C LYS A 190 -22.23 3.59 -0.04
N GLY A 191 -21.52 4.63 0.38
CA GLY A 191 -21.76 5.34 1.64
C GLY A 191 -21.06 4.71 2.85
N LEU A 192 -20.21 3.69 2.66
CA LEU A 192 -19.42 3.09 3.73
C LEU A 192 -18.29 4.07 4.12
N LYS A 193 -18.04 4.18 5.43
CA LYS A 193 -17.11 5.17 5.98
C LYS A 193 -15.88 4.50 6.57
N THR A 194 -14.72 5.06 6.31
CA THR A 194 -13.48 4.73 7.01
C THR A 194 -12.94 6.00 7.66
N GLU A 195 -12.43 5.87 8.87
CA GLU A 195 -11.88 6.99 9.63
C GLU A 195 -10.39 6.79 9.88
N LYS A 196 -9.64 7.88 9.89
CA LYS A 196 -8.21 7.92 10.21
C LYS A 196 -7.93 9.08 11.15
N SER A 197 -7.30 8.80 12.27
CA SER A 197 -6.81 9.80 13.22
C SER A 197 -5.29 9.70 13.30
N TRP A 198 -4.57 10.67 12.76
CA TRP A 198 -3.12 10.75 12.82
C TRP A 198 -2.71 11.81 13.85
N LYS A 199 -1.81 11.48 14.78
CA LYS A 199 -1.48 12.29 15.95
C LYS A 199 -0.01 12.14 16.34
N ASP A 200 0.43 13.03 17.24
CA ASP A 200 1.75 13.01 17.87
C ASP A 200 2.92 13.02 16.88
N GLY A 201 2.75 13.71 15.74
CA GLY A 201 3.81 13.95 14.78
C GLY A 201 5.02 14.66 15.40
N LYS A 202 6.18 14.00 15.41
CA LYS A 202 7.44 14.60 15.88
C LYS A 202 8.47 14.64 14.77
N TYR A 203 9.31 15.65 14.80
CA TYR A 203 10.31 15.90 13.78
C TYR A 203 11.69 16.11 14.38
N ASN A 204 12.74 15.76 13.65
CA ASN A 204 14.10 16.12 14.02
C ASN A 204 14.44 17.57 13.58
N LYS A 205 15.68 18.00 13.80
CA LYS A 205 16.12 19.37 13.53
C LYS A 205 16.18 19.71 12.03
N GLU A 206 16.31 18.72 11.16
CA GLU A 206 16.21 18.83 9.70
C GLU A 206 14.76 18.83 9.20
N GLY A 207 13.80 18.64 10.11
CA GLY A 207 12.38 18.68 9.81
C GLY A 207 11.78 17.37 9.29
N GLN A 208 12.47 16.25 9.48
CA GLN A 208 12.04 14.93 9.05
C GLN A 208 11.23 14.23 10.15
N LEU A 209 10.18 13.50 9.78
CA LEU A 209 9.28 12.83 10.71
C LEU A 209 10.00 11.71 11.46
N THR A 210 9.92 11.67 12.78
CA THR A 210 10.60 10.66 13.62
C THR A 210 9.62 9.83 14.44
N GLN A 211 8.38 10.28 14.58
CA GLN A 211 7.33 9.57 15.32
C GLN A 211 5.93 10.04 14.92
N PHE A 212 4.95 9.14 14.93
CA PHE A 212 3.52 9.44 14.96
C PHE A 212 2.69 8.25 15.49
N ASN A 213 1.44 8.51 15.87
CA ASN A 213 0.43 7.51 16.17
C ASN A 213 -0.74 7.67 15.20
N GLU A 214 -1.18 6.59 14.56
CA GLU A 214 -2.31 6.57 13.64
C GLU A 214 -3.35 5.55 14.12
N VAL A 215 -4.62 5.91 14.16
CA VAL A 215 -5.73 4.99 14.41
C VAL A 215 -6.64 5.01 13.20
N THR A 216 -6.82 3.86 12.55
CA THR A 216 -7.78 3.69 11.46
C THR A 216 -8.97 2.88 11.94
N THR A 217 -10.17 3.31 11.57
CA THR A 217 -11.43 2.60 11.82
C THR A 217 -12.06 2.26 10.48
N ASP A 218 -12.37 0.99 10.24
CA ASP A 218 -13.05 0.57 9.02
C ASP A 218 -14.57 0.84 9.08
N ALA A 219 -15.30 0.44 8.04
CA ALA A 219 -16.75 0.63 7.94
C ALA A 219 -17.57 -0.13 8.98
N PHE A 220 -16.98 -1.09 9.69
CA PHE A 220 -17.63 -1.87 10.73
C PHE A 220 -17.27 -1.42 12.15
N GLY A 221 -16.39 -0.43 12.27
CA GLY A 221 -15.92 0.04 13.57
C GLY A 221 -14.73 -0.76 14.10
N LEU A 222 -14.09 -1.64 13.30
CA LEU A 222 -12.85 -2.27 13.71
C LEU A 222 -11.71 -1.27 13.65
N THR A 223 -10.95 -1.20 14.74
CA THR A 223 -9.85 -0.25 14.87
C THR A 223 -8.49 -0.92 14.71
N THR A 224 -7.61 -0.32 13.93
CA THR A 224 -6.18 -0.67 13.88
C THR A 224 -5.37 0.54 14.34
N THR A 225 -4.46 0.34 15.28
CA THR A 225 -3.52 1.38 15.74
C THR A 225 -2.13 1.10 15.17
N ARG A 226 -1.50 2.13 14.63
CA ARG A 226 -0.13 2.14 14.12
C ARG A 226 0.70 3.15 14.88
N ASN A 227 1.67 2.67 15.66
CA ASN A 227 2.65 3.50 16.35
C ASN A 227 3.96 3.45 15.56
N TRP A 228 4.28 4.52 14.84
CA TRP A 228 5.51 4.61 14.04
C TRP A 228 6.54 5.50 14.77
N SER A 229 7.79 5.07 14.83
CA SER A 229 8.83 5.76 15.58
C SER A 229 10.24 5.45 15.08
N GLY A 230 11.25 6.13 15.63
CA GLY A 230 12.66 5.80 15.37
C GLY A 230 13.12 6.12 13.95
N GLY A 231 12.42 6.99 13.22
CA GLY A 231 12.80 7.40 11.88
C GLY A 231 14.22 7.95 11.82
N THR A 232 15.11 7.28 11.07
CA THR A 232 16.46 7.74 10.76
C THR A 232 16.60 8.04 9.28
N TYR A 233 17.46 8.98 8.93
CA TYR A 233 17.59 9.47 7.57
C TYR A 233 19.04 9.72 7.18
N GLU A 234 19.33 9.61 5.89
CA GLU A 234 20.56 10.10 5.29
C GLU A 234 20.26 11.07 4.15
N ARG A 235 21.22 11.94 3.82
CA ARG A 235 21.04 12.92 2.75
C ARG A 235 21.14 12.20 1.42
N ASN A 236 20.16 12.41 0.54
CA ASN A 236 20.12 11.84 -0.79
C ASN A 236 21.32 12.37 -1.61
N PRO A 237 22.27 11.52 -2.06
CA PRO A 237 23.40 11.95 -2.86
C PRO A 237 23.00 12.58 -4.20
N SER A 238 21.86 12.16 -4.76
CA SER A 238 21.29 12.66 -6.02
C SER A 238 20.65 14.04 -5.88
N TYR A 239 20.47 14.52 -4.64
CA TYR A 239 19.89 15.83 -4.37
C TYR A 239 20.93 16.94 -4.56
N LEU A 240 21.07 17.40 -5.80
CA LEU A 240 22.05 18.41 -6.19
C LEU A 240 21.54 19.84 -5.97
N ASN A 241 20.29 20.14 -6.32
CA ASN A 241 19.69 21.47 -6.18
C ASN A 241 18.14 21.41 -6.27
N PRO A 242 17.37 22.02 -5.35
CA PRO A 242 15.90 22.06 -5.41
C PRO A 242 15.32 22.61 -6.74
N ASP A 243 16.05 23.48 -7.43
CA ASP A 243 15.60 24.06 -8.70
C ASP A 243 15.75 23.10 -9.91
N ASP A 244 16.65 22.11 -9.80
CA ASP A 244 16.98 21.18 -10.90
C ASP A 244 16.34 19.78 -10.70
N THR A 245 16.09 19.36 -9.45
CA THR A 245 15.48 18.06 -9.12
C THR A 245 14.33 18.17 -8.10
N PRO A 246 13.23 18.90 -8.42
CA PRO A 246 12.15 19.19 -7.47
C PRO A 246 11.34 17.97 -7.01
N TYR A 247 11.54 16.82 -7.67
CA TYR A 247 10.81 15.57 -7.37
C TYR A 247 11.60 14.59 -6.51
N LEU A 248 12.88 14.85 -6.24
CA LEU A 248 13.70 14.00 -5.38
C LEU A 248 13.60 14.47 -3.93
N SER A 249 13.36 13.52 -3.02
CA SER A 249 13.44 13.80 -1.58
C SER A 249 14.89 14.15 -1.21
N GLU A 250 15.09 15.23 -0.47
CA GLU A 250 16.42 15.65 0.01
C GLU A 250 17.05 14.59 0.94
N TYR A 251 16.22 13.80 1.61
CA TYR A 251 16.66 12.78 2.54
C TYR A 251 15.92 11.47 2.31
N LEU A 252 16.65 10.37 2.50
CA LEU A 252 16.18 9.00 2.33
C LEU A 252 16.07 8.35 3.72
N LEU A 253 15.00 7.60 3.95
CA LEU A 253 14.74 6.94 5.24
C LEU A 253 15.67 5.73 5.38
N THR A 254 16.48 5.65 6.42
CA THR A 254 17.42 4.53 6.63
C THR A 254 16.98 3.53 7.68
N GLY A 255 15.95 3.88 8.46
CA GLY A 255 15.42 3.03 9.51
C GLY A 255 14.16 3.58 10.17
N PHE A 256 13.34 2.68 10.73
CA PHE A 256 12.20 2.98 11.59
C PHE A 256 11.75 1.76 12.40
N GLU A 257 10.91 1.99 13.40
CA GLU A 257 10.13 0.98 14.09
C GLU A 257 8.63 1.28 13.96
N GLU A 258 7.84 0.23 13.80
CA GLU A 258 6.39 0.31 13.63
C GLU A 258 5.73 -0.78 14.46
N GLU A 259 4.83 -0.41 15.37
CA GLU A 259 3.96 -1.35 16.09
C GLU A 259 2.54 -1.23 15.54
N ILE A 260 1.95 -2.35 15.14
CA ILE A 260 0.54 -2.46 14.76
C ILE A 260 -0.21 -3.17 15.87
N ILE A 261 -1.34 -2.62 16.28
CA ILE A 261 -2.28 -3.21 17.23
C ILE A 261 -3.62 -3.36 16.52
N ASP A 262 -4.10 -4.59 16.36
CA ASP A 262 -5.40 -4.85 15.75
C ASP A 262 -6.58 -4.56 16.70
N SER A 263 -7.80 -4.74 16.21
CA SER A 263 -9.04 -4.49 16.96
C SER A 263 -9.25 -5.43 18.16
N LYS A 264 -8.53 -6.56 18.21
CA LYS A 264 -8.53 -7.52 19.33
C LYS A 264 -7.40 -7.24 20.34
N GLY A 265 -6.52 -6.27 20.04
CA GLY A 265 -5.38 -5.90 20.87
C GLY A 265 -4.12 -6.72 20.59
N HIS A 266 -4.12 -7.55 19.53
CA HIS A 266 -2.95 -8.31 19.13
C HIS A 266 -1.90 -7.38 18.53
N LYS A 267 -0.64 -7.69 18.81
CA LYS A 267 0.48 -6.83 18.47
C LYS A 267 1.39 -7.47 17.45
N SER A 268 1.84 -6.66 16.50
CA SER A 268 3.02 -6.95 15.69
C SER A 268 3.94 -5.73 15.67
N LYS A 269 5.25 -5.96 15.52
CA LYS A 269 6.25 -4.91 15.43
C LYS A 269 7.17 -5.18 14.25
N ARG A 270 7.37 -4.18 13.41
CA ARG A 270 8.36 -4.16 12.35
C ARG A 270 9.50 -3.23 12.73
N THR A 271 10.72 -3.72 12.71
CA THR A 271 11.94 -2.90 12.76
C THR A 271 12.62 -3.01 11.40
N TRP A 272 12.72 -1.89 10.69
CA TRP A 272 13.36 -1.79 9.39
C TRP A 272 14.57 -0.86 9.53
N GLN A 273 15.74 -1.26 9.07
CA GLN A 273 16.99 -0.53 9.34
C GLN A 273 18.10 -0.84 8.33
N ASN A 274 19.21 -0.12 8.45
CA ASN A 274 20.40 -0.30 7.62
C ASN A 274 20.09 -0.23 6.12
N ALA A 275 19.11 0.60 5.76
CA ALA A 275 18.77 0.78 4.37
C ALA A 275 19.88 1.54 3.64
N GLN A 276 20.17 1.10 2.43
CA GLN A 276 21.15 1.73 1.55
C GLN A 276 20.49 2.01 0.21
N TYR A 277 21.05 2.97 -0.50
CA TYR A 277 20.52 3.48 -1.75
C TYR A 277 21.61 3.55 -2.82
N ASN A 278 21.22 3.43 -4.09
CA ASN A 278 22.10 3.73 -5.21
C ASN A 278 22.17 5.25 -5.47
N ASP A 279 22.89 5.65 -6.52
CA ASP A 279 23.09 7.06 -6.88
C ASP A 279 21.84 7.76 -7.45
N THR A 280 20.72 7.05 -7.63
CA THR A 280 19.42 7.56 -8.09
C THR A 280 18.35 7.56 -7.00
N GLY A 281 18.65 6.96 -5.84
CA GLY A 281 17.79 6.97 -4.65
C GLY A 281 16.88 5.75 -4.52
N GLU A 282 17.07 4.69 -5.32
CA GLU A 282 16.39 3.41 -5.13
C GLU A 282 17.12 2.54 -4.08
N VAL A 283 16.34 1.76 -3.32
CA VAL A 283 16.86 0.95 -2.20
C VAL A 283 17.70 -0.21 -2.75
N THR A 284 18.93 -0.37 -2.27
CA THR A 284 19.83 -1.48 -2.67
C THR A 284 20.03 -2.52 -1.57
N ARG A 285 19.68 -2.17 -0.33
CA ARG A 285 19.77 -3.05 0.85
C ARG A 285 18.83 -2.58 1.95
N TYR A 286 18.33 -3.49 2.78
CA TYR A 286 17.83 -3.22 4.12
C TYR A 286 17.84 -4.49 5.00
N ASP A 287 17.77 -4.30 6.31
CA ASP A 287 17.47 -5.37 7.26
C ASP A 287 16.10 -5.13 7.88
N GLU A 288 15.30 -6.18 8.00
CA GLU A 288 13.98 -6.14 8.60
C GLU A 288 13.85 -7.23 9.66
N THR A 289 13.19 -6.91 10.76
CA THR A 289 12.72 -7.87 11.77
C THR A 289 11.24 -7.65 11.99
N LEU A 290 10.46 -8.71 11.82
CA LEU A 290 9.04 -8.73 12.12
C LEU A 290 8.81 -9.56 13.38
N THR A 291 8.25 -8.94 14.41
CA THR A 291 7.96 -9.55 15.70
C THR A 291 6.45 -9.67 15.88
N HIS A 292 5.99 -10.84 16.31
CA HIS A 292 4.61 -11.11 16.68
C HIS A 292 4.54 -11.55 18.15
N TRP A 293 3.48 -11.17 18.85
CA TRP A 293 3.21 -11.65 20.20
C TRP A 293 2.03 -12.60 20.20
N VAL A 294 2.26 -13.82 20.66
CA VAL A 294 1.28 -14.92 20.60
C VAL A 294 1.15 -15.55 21.96
N GLN A 295 -0.02 -15.45 22.58
CA GLN A 295 -0.23 -15.98 23.93
C GLN A 295 0.88 -15.54 24.93
N GLY A 296 1.44 -14.34 24.75
CA GLY A 296 2.54 -13.82 25.56
C GLY A 296 3.97 -14.25 25.16
N LYS A 297 4.15 -15.09 24.14
CA LYS A 297 5.46 -15.45 23.56
C LYS A 297 5.80 -14.52 22.39
N GLU A 298 7.05 -14.08 22.34
CA GLU A 298 7.60 -13.30 21.24
C GLU A 298 8.13 -14.22 20.13
N LEU A 299 7.71 -13.99 18.90
CA LEU A 299 8.13 -14.72 17.70
C LEU A 299 8.70 -13.76 16.68
N THR A 300 9.84 -14.08 16.07
CA THR A 300 10.54 -13.16 15.18
C THR A 300 10.88 -13.79 13.84
N GLU A 301 10.59 -13.08 12.75
CA GLU A 301 11.16 -13.32 11.42
C GLU A 301 12.21 -12.26 11.12
N LYS A 302 13.23 -12.61 10.33
CA LYS A 302 14.26 -11.66 9.89
C LYS A 302 14.43 -11.74 8.38
N THR A 303 14.57 -10.58 7.75
CA THR A 303 14.87 -10.45 6.32
C THR A 303 16.10 -9.59 6.15
N VAL A 304 17.07 -10.06 5.37
CA VAL A 304 18.17 -9.25 4.85
C VAL A 304 17.96 -9.19 3.35
N TRP A 305 17.55 -8.02 2.85
CA TRP A 305 17.36 -7.77 1.43
C TRP A 305 18.53 -6.95 0.92
N SER A 306 19.08 -7.30 -0.24
CA SER A 306 20.33 -6.75 -0.74
C SER A 306 20.46 -6.88 -2.26
N GLN A 307 21.50 -6.27 -2.83
CA GLN A 307 21.82 -6.37 -4.26
C GLN A 307 20.64 -5.95 -5.17
N GLY A 308 19.86 -4.96 -4.71
CA GLY A 308 18.80 -4.37 -5.50
C GLY A 308 19.38 -3.62 -6.69
N ASP A 309 19.13 -4.13 -7.90
CA ASP A 309 19.52 -3.49 -9.15
C ASP A 309 18.28 -3.06 -9.91
N TYR A 310 18.40 -1.94 -10.63
CA TYR A 310 17.28 -1.29 -11.33
C TYR A 310 17.65 -0.98 -12.78
N ASP A 311 16.65 -0.93 -13.66
CA ASP A 311 16.80 -0.42 -15.01
C ASP A 311 16.83 1.12 -15.05
N GLU A 312 16.92 1.70 -16.26
CA GLU A 312 16.99 3.17 -16.45
C GLU A 312 15.69 3.90 -16.05
N ASP A 313 14.56 3.18 -16.00
CA ASP A 313 13.25 3.72 -15.61
C ASP A 313 12.99 3.55 -14.10
N GLY A 314 13.93 2.94 -13.36
CA GLY A 314 13.83 2.71 -11.92
C GLY A 314 13.04 1.44 -11.55
N ASN A 315 12.81 0.52 -12.50
CA ASN A 315 12.17 -0.76 -12.20
C ASN A 315 13.20 -1.78 -11.69
N LEU A 316 12.84 -2.56 -10.68
CA LEU A 316 13.72 -3.56 -10.06
C LEU A 316 14.00 -4.72 -11.03
N ILE A 317 15.26 -5.01 -11.33
CA ILE A 317 15.67 -6.08 -12.27
C ILE A 317 16.33 -7.28 -11.58
N SER A 318 16.92 -7.08 -10.39
CA SER A 318 17.42 -8.16 -9.53
C SER A 318 17.48 -7.78 -8.06
N TYR A 319 17.46 -8.79 -7.19
CA TYR A 319 17.81 -8.69 -5.78
C TYR A 319 18.23 -10.05 -5.20
N HIS A 320 18.91 -10.01 -4.06
CA HIS A 320 19.20 -11.14 -3.20
C HIS A 320 18.56 -10.95 -1.81
N GLN A 321 17.88 -11.97 -1.30
CA GLN A 321 17.18 -11.94 -0.01
C GLN A 321 17.44 -13.18 0.83
N SER A 322 17.89 -12.99 2.06
CA SER A 322 17.94 -14.02 3.11
C SER A 322 16.76 -13.85 4.06
N LYS A 323 15.91 -14.87 4.21
CA LYS A 323 14.78 -14.86 5.15
C LYS A 323 14.95 -15.94 6.21
N THR A 324 15.00 -15.55 7.48
CA THR A 324 14.89 -16.45 8.64
C THR A 324 13.44 -16.46 9.12
N LYS A 325 12.79 -17.61 9.02
CA LYS A 325 11.41 -17.84 9.47
C LYS A 325 11.32 -17.96 11.00
N ILE A 326 10.09 -17.97 11.52
CA ILE A 326 9.79 -18.08 12.95
C ILE A 326 10.42 -19.34 13.59
N ASP A 327 10.49 -20.44 12.83
CA ASP A 327 11.09 -21.72 13.26
C ASP A 327 12.63 -21.73 13.17
N GLY A 328 13.24 -20.65 12.68
CA GLY A 328 14.68 -20.52 12.48
C GLY A 328 15.18 -21.11 11.15
N GLU A 329 14.32 -21.66 10.29
CA GLU A 329 14.72 -22.04 8.94
C GLU A 329 15.11 -20.80 8.14
N VAL A 330 16.20 -20.94 7.39
CA VAL A 330 16.70 -19.89 6.49
C VAL A 330 16.42 -20.29 5.05
N GLU A 331 15.89 -19.35 4.29
CA GLU A 331 15.73 -19.43 2.84
C GLU A 331 16.49 -18.28 2.19
N GLU A 332 17.21 -18.60 1.12
CA GLU A 332 17.89 -17.62 0.27
C GLU A 332 17.14 -17.51 -1.05
N ILE A 333 16.86 -16.28 -1.49
CA ILE A 333 16.14 -15.97 -2.73
C ILE A 333 17.01 -15.08 -3.59
N ASP A 334 17.30 -15.54 -4.81
CA ASP A 334 17.89 -14.72 -5.87
C ASP A 334 16.80 -14.48 -6.91
N TRP A 335 16.32 -13.24 -7.00
CA TRP A 335 15.37 -12.82 -8.01
C TRP A 335 16.11 -12.00 -9.05
N LYS A 336 15.94 -12.30 -10.34
CA LYS A 336 16.72 -11.70 -11.42
C LYS A 336 15.95 -11.66 -12.72
N GLU A 337 16.55 -10.96 -13.69
CA GLU A 337 16.05 -10.84 -15.05
C GLU A 337 14.63 -10.26 -15.10
N GLY A 338 14.28 -9.39 -14.15
CA GLY A 338 13.01 -8.66 -14.17
C GLY A 338 12.88 -7.84 -15.45
N THR A 339 11.82 -8.06 -16.22
CA THR A 339 11.50 -7.20 -17.39
C THR A 339 10.14 -6.59 -17.27
N TYR A 340 9.97 -5.41 -17.87
CA TYR A 340 8.75 -4.62 -17.78
C TYR A 340 8.28 -4.20 -19.17
N ASP A 341 6.97 -3.97 -19.31
CA ASP A 341 6.44 -3.30 -20.51
C ASP A 341 6.62 -1.79 -20.44
N ASP A 342 6.26 -1.08 -21.52
CA ASP A 342 6.37 0.39 -21.63
C ASP A 342 5.55 1.16 -20.56
N ARG A 343 4.75 0.48 -19.73
CA ARG A 343 3.98 1.06 -18.63
C ARG A 343 4.55 0.68 -17.25
N GLY A 344 5.74 0.09 -17.20
CA GLY A 344 6.39 -0.35 -15.95
C GLY A 344 5.74 -1.58 -15.31
N ARG A 345 4.96 -2.38 -16.06
CA ARG A 345 4.32 -3.60 -15.53
C ARG A 345 5.22 -4.81 -15.76
N LEU A 346 5.42 -5.62 -14.71
CA LEU A 346 6.28 -6.80 -14.77
C LEU A 346 5.76 -7.80 -15.82
N THR A 347 6.64 -8.21 -16.73
CA THR A 347 6.34 -9.15 -17.82
C THR A 347 7.14 -10.44 -17.72
N PHE A 348 8.24 -10.46 -16.97
CA PHE A 348 9.03 -11.67 -16.78
C PHE A 348 9.92 -11.55 -15.54
N TYR A 349 10.21 -12.69 -14.92
CA TYR A 349 11.35 -12.83 -14.01
C TYR A 349 11.83 -14.28 -13.91
N HIS A 350 13.05 -14.44 -13.43
CA HIS A 350 13.59 -15.72 -12.96
C HIS A 350 13.97 -15.62 -11.49
N GLN A 351 13.60 -16.63 -10.71
CA GLN A 351 13.87 -16.70 -9.28
C GLN A 351 14.49 -18.05 -8.93
N THR A 352 15.52 -18.01 -8.10
CA THR A 352 16.11 -19.19 -7.47
C THR A 352 15.82 -19.11 -5.96
N THR A 353 15.38 -20.21 -5.36
CA THR A 353 15.17 -20.32 -3.92
C THR A 353 15.95 -21.49 -3.37
N THR A 354 16.82 -21.23 -2.38
CA THR A 354 17.63 -22.23 -1.70
C THR A 354 17.16 -22.40 -0.27
N ASP A 355 16.75 -23.60 0.10
CA ASP A 355 16.30 -23.90 1.47
C ASP A 355 17.48 -24.10 2.44
N SER A 356 17.15 -24.31 3.72
CA SER A 356 18.12 -24.54 4.80
C SER A 356 18.99 -25.79 4.61
N LYS A 357 18.61 -26.70 3.70
CA LYS A 357 19.33 -27.93 3.34
C LYS A 357 20.17 -27.75 2.07
N GLY A 358 20.15 -26.58 1.46
CA GLY A 358 20.82 -26.29 0.20
C GLY A 358 20.09 -26.82 -1.03
N LEU A 359 18.82 -27.22 -0.91
CA LEU A 359 18.00 -27.62 -2.04
C LEU A 359 17.52 -26.39 -2.79
N VAL A 360 17.77 -26.39 -4.09
CA VAL A 360 17.47 -25.27 -4.98
C VAL A 360 16.21 -25.57 -5.80
N THR A 361 15.29 -24.61 -5.82
CA THR A 361 14.16 -24.58 -6.73
C THR A 361 14.28 -23.36 -7.63
N GLU A 362 14.08 -23.55 -8.93
CA GLU A 362 14.06 -22.46 -9.91
C GLU A 362 12.62 -22.20 -10.34
N LYS A 363 12.25 -20.92 -10.46
CA LYS A 363 10.96 -20.45 -10.91
C LYS A 363 11.15 -19.42 -12.01
N THR A 364 10.49 -19.62 -13.14
CA THR A 364 10.32 -18.60 -14.17
C THR A 364 8.86 -18.19 -14.20
N TRP A 365 8.59 -16.90 -14.18
CA TRP A 365 7.26 -16.34 -14.41
C TRP A 365 7.31 -15.46 -15.65
N ASP A 366 6.33 -15.60 -16.52
CA ASP A 366 6.35 -15.08 -17.87
C ASP A 366 4.94 -14.64 -18.29
N ALA A 367 4.76 -13.35 -18.49
CA ALA A 367 3.57 -12.72 -19.06
C ALA A 367 3.87 -12.10 -20.44
N GLN A 368 4.74 -12.72 -21.26
CA GLN A 368 5.28 -12.15 -22.51
C GLN A 368 4.37 -12.30 -23.75
N SER A 369 3.09 -12.63 -23.64
CA SER A 369 2.16 -12.47 -24.76
C SER A 369 1.64 -11.02 -24.89
N ASN A 370 1.60 -10.48 -26.11
CA ASN A 370 0.76 -9.32 -26.42
C ASN A 370 -0.67 -9.62 -25.95
N GLY A 371 -1.15 -8.89 -24.94
CA GLY A 371 -2.47 -9.12 -24.32
C GLY A 371 -2.45 -9.67 -22.89
N SER A 372 -1.27 -9.96 -22.30
CA SER A 372 -1.17 -10.43 -20.90
C SER A 372 -1.61 -9.40 -19.87
N TYR A 373 -1.71 -8.13 -20.25
CA TYR A 373 -2.44 -7.14 -19.50
C TYR A 373 -3.39 -6.41 -20.43
N ASP A 374 -4.60 -6.10 -19.94
CA ASP A 374 -5.54 -5.28 -20.69
C ASP A 374 -5.25 -3.78 -20.54
N ASN A 375 -6.14 -2.98 -21.15
CA ASN A 375 -6.06 -1.53 -21.12
C ASN A 375 -6.43 -0.95 -19.75
N GLN A 376 -7.02 -1.73 -18.84
CA GLN A 376 -7.33 -1.36 -17.46
C GLN A 376 -6.20 -1.75 -16.50
N HIS A 377 -5.05 -2.18 -17.04
CA HIS A 377 -3.88 -2.62 -16.28
C HIS A 377 -4.10 -3.92 -15.49
N GLN A 378 -5.12 -4.70 -15.84
CA GLN A 378 -5.41 -5.98 -15.21
C GLN A 378 -4.60 -7.10 -15.89
N LEU A 379 -4.03 -8.00 -15.09
CA LEU A 379 -3.33 -9.18 -15.60
C LEU A 379 -4.34 -10.16 -16.21
N ARG A 380 -4.18 -10.43 -17.50
CA ARG A 380 -5.00 -11.32 -18.33
C ARG A 380 -4.40 -12.70 -18.50
N ALA A 381 -3.08 -12.83 -18.53
CA ALA A 381 -2.46 -14.14 -18.70
C ALA A 381 -1.04 -14.17 -18.16
N TYR A 382 -0.61 -15.34 -17.70
CA TYR A 382 0.80 -15.64 -17.45
C TYR A 382 1.07 -17.14 -17.55
N GLN A 383 2.35 -17.48 -17.68
CA GLN A 383 2.88 -18.82 -17.52
C GLN A 383 3.94 -18.82 -16.43
N GLU A 384 3.87 -19.81 -15.56
CA GLU A 384 4.86 -20.09 -14.55
C GLU A 384 5.50 -21.46 -14.83
N THR A 385 6.80 -21.58 -14.66
CA THR A 385 7.52 -22.86 -14.69
C THR A 385 8.35 -22.99 -13.43
N VAL A 386 8.20 -24.09 -12.71
CA VAL A 386 8.98 -24.41 -11.52
C VAL A 386 9.78 -25.67 -11.78
N VAL A 387 11.09 -25.65 -11.48
CA VAL A 387 12.01 -26.78 -11.64
C VAL A 387 12.63 -27.12 -10.29
N ASP A 388 12.48 -28.36 -9.86
CA ASP A 388 13.08 -28.85 -8.61
C ASP A 388 14.55 -29.26 -8.78
N THR A 389 15.22 -29.56 -7.66
CA THR A 389 16.62 -30.07 -7.65
C THR A 389 16.88 -31.32 -8.50
N ARG A 390 15.85 -32.08 -8.87
CA ARG A 390 15.96 -33.29 -9.69
C ARG A 390 15.71 -33.00 -11.17
N GLY A 391 15.44 -31.74 -11.53
CA GLY A 391 15.09 -31.32 -12.88
C GLY A 391 13.64 -31.61 -13.26
N ASN A 392 12.78 -32.02 -12.31
CA ASN A 392 11.36 -32.16 -12.60
C ASN A 392 10.77 -30.77 -12.79
N SER A 393 10.11 -30.56 -13.92
CA SER A 393 9.44 -29.29 -14.22
C SER A 393 7.94 -29.42 -14.03
N GLN A 394 7.33 -28.38 -13.47
CA GLN A 394 5.89 -28.16 -13.46
C GLN A 394 5.60 -26.82 -14.13
N LYS A 395 4.57 -26.78 -14.97
CA LYS A 395 4.16 -25.55 -15.65
C LYS A 395 2.73 -25.21 -15.27
N ARG A 396 2.44 -23.94 -15.06
CA ARG A 396 1.09 -23.41 -14.85
C ARG A 396 0.86 -22.29 -15.84
N LYS A 397 -0.16 -22.41 -16.68
CA LYS A 397 -0.68 -21.33 -17.52
C LYS A 397 -1.99 -20.87 -16.92
N TRP A 398 -2.15 -19.58 -16.75
CA TRP A 398 -3.38 -18.99 -16.22
C TRP A 398 -3.85 -17.87 -17.13
N GLU A 399 -5.15 -17.78 -17.37
CA GLU A 399 -5.80 -16.75 -18.17
C GLU A 399 -7.09 -16.27 -17.51
N ALA A 400 -7.27 -14.96 -17.36
CA ALA A 400 -8.53 -14.34 -16.96
C ALA A 400 -9.39 -14.00 -18.18
N THR A 401 -10.55 -14.65 -18.26
CA THR A 401 -11.49 -14.50 -19.38
C THR A 401 -12.48 -13.37 -19.14
N ALA A 402 -12.77 -13.00 -17.88
CA ALA A 402 -13.70 -11.92 -17.56
C ALA A 402 -13.38 -11.21 -16.23
N PHE A 403 -13.72 -9.93 -16.18
CA PHE A 403 -13.73 -9.09 -14.98
C PHE A 403 -15.02 -8.28 -14.93
N ASP A 404 -15.41 -7.82 -13.75
CA ASP A 404 -16.51 -6.88 -13.59
C ASP A 404 -16.06 -5.41 -13.76
N ALA A 405 -16.99 -4.48 -13.62
CA ALA A 405 -16.72 -3.05 -13.77
C ALA A 405 -15.76 -2.49 -12.70
N PHE A 406 -15.59 -3.18 -11.57
CA PHE A 406 -14.65 -2.81 -10.51
C PHE A 406 -13.29 -3.49 -10.67
N GLY A 407 -13.10 -4.29 -11.73
CA GLY A 407 -11.88 -5.03 -12.00
C GLY A 407 -11.69 -6.29 -11.16
N ARG A 408 -12.76 -6.81 -10.56
CA ARG A 408 -12.75 -8.10 -9.85
C ARG A 408 -12.91 -9.25 -10.84
N LEU A 409 -12.19 -10.33 -10.63
CA LEU A 409 -12.15 -11.49 -11.54
C LEU A 409 -13.52 -12.20 -11.58
N LEU A 410 -14.11 -12.34 -12.76
CA LEU A 410 -15.36 -13.10 -12.92
C LEU A 410 -15.12 -14.51 -13.45
N SER A 411 -14.09 -14.73 -14.25
CA SER A 411 -13.78 -16.04 -14.78
C SER A 411 -12.32 -16.17 -15.16
N SER A 412 -11.77 -17.37 -14.97
CA SER A 412 -10.42 -17.73 -15.37
C SER A 412 -10.29 -19.19 -15.76
N GLU A 413 -9.28 -19.48 -16.57
CA GLU A 413 -8.83 -20.81 -16.94
C GLU A 413 -7.38 -21.02 -16.49
N GLU A 414 -7.06 -22.22 -16.03
CA GLU A 414 -5.72 -22.60 -15.61
C GLU A 414 -5.37 -23.99 -16.13
N THR A 415 -4.23 -24.12 -16.81
CA THR A 415 -3.65 -25.40 -17.23
C THR A 415 -2.38 -25.66 -16.45
N THR A 416 -2.34 -26.76 -15.69
CA THR A 416 -1.12 -27.26 -15.05
C THR A 416 -0.58 -28.46 -15.80
N THR A 417 0.71 -28.46 -16.15
CA THR A 417 1.42 -29.56 -16.80
C THR A 417 2.49 -30.11 -15.87
N ASP A 418 2.45 -31.41 -15.58
CA ASP A 418 3.49 -32.07 -14.77
C ASP A 418 4.75 -32.41 -15.58
N SER A 419 5.76 -32.98 -14.92
CA SER A 419 7.04 -33.34 -15.54
C SER A 419 6.95 -34.44 -16.60
N ASN A 420 5.84 -35.18 -16.62
CA ASN A 420 5.56 -36.22 -17.62
C ASN A 420 4.73 -35.68 -18.81
N GLY A 421 4.34 -34.40 -18.76
CA GLY A 421 3.49 -33.78 -19.78
C GLY A 421 1.99 -34.02 -19.56
N ASN A 422 1.56 -34.55 -18.41
CA ASN A 422 0.14 -34.69 -18.11
C ASN A 422 -0.45 -33.32 -17.79
N GLU A 423 -1.52 -32.96 -18.48
CA GLU A 423 -2.22 -31.70 -18.28
C GLU A 423 -3.45 -31.86 -17.38
N LYS A 424 -3.67 -30.87 -16.53
CA LYS A 424 -4.88 -30.69 -15.72
C LYS A 424 -5.42 -29.30 -16.01
N ASN A 425 -6.67 -29.21 -16.46
CA ASN A 425 -7.33 -27.96 -16.77
C ASN A 425 -8.34 -27.62 -15.68
N LYS A 426 -8.31 -26.39 -15.19
CA LYS A 426 -9.21 -25.84 -14.19
C LYS A 426 -9.93 -24.63 -14.79
N THR A 427 -11.25 -24.58 -14.65
CA THR A 427 -12.02 -23.36 -14.89
C THR A 427 -12.58 -22.88 -13.57
N TRP A 428 -12.66 -21.56 -13.38
CA TRP A 428 -13.26 -20.92 -12.22
C TRP A 428 -14.16 -19.79 -12.72
N ASN A 429 -15.39 -19.72 -12.21
CA ASN A 429 -16.39 -18.74 -12.64
C ASN A 429 -17.21 -18.21 -11.47
N THR A 430 -17.56 -16.92 -11.52
CA THR A 430 -18.47 -16.24 -10.62
C THR A 430 -19.21 -15.10 -11.34
N GLU A 431 -20.01 -14.33 -10.59
CA GLU A 431 -20.76 -13.16 -11.05
C GLU A 431 -20.52 -11.95 -10.13
N SER A 432 -20.90 -10.75 -10.57
CA SER A 432 -20.54 -9.52 -9.83
C SER A 432 -21.19 -9.45 -8.44
N GLU A 433 -22.39 -10.01 -8.31
CA GLU A 433 -23.21 -10.11 -7.11
C GLU A 433 -22.72 -11.16 -6.12
N ALA A 434 -21.92 -12.11 -6.60
CA ALA A 434 -21.31 -13.12 -5.75
C ALA A 434 -20.29 -12.50 -4.80
N TYR A 435 -19.77 -11.33 -5.10
CA TYR A 435 -18.93 -10.59 -4.17
C TYR A 435 -19.77 -9.90 -3.08
N ASP A 436 -19.28 -9.93 -1.85
CA ASP A 436 -19.82 -9.07 -0.79
C ASP A 436 -19.37 -7.61 -0.99
N GLU A 437 -19.69 -6.76 -0.01
CA GLU A 437 -19.36 -5.34 -0.10
C GLU A 437 -17.86 -5.03 0.00
N PHE A 438 -17.05 -5.95 0.53
CA PHE A 438 -15.58 -5.87 0.66
C PHE A 438 -14.83 -6.54 -0.50
N GLY A 439 -15.55 -7.14 -1.45
CA GLY A 439 -14.92 -7.87 -2.55
C GLY A 439 -14.51 -9.29 -2.18
N GLN A 440 -15.08 -9.87 -1.12
CA GLN A 440 -14.93 -11.28 -0.77
C GLN A 440 -15.94 -12.11 -1.57
N VAL A 441 -15.51 -13.27 -2.07
CA VAL A 441 -16.36 -14.14 -2.88
C VAL A 441 -17.35 -14.87 -1.98
N ARG A 442 -18.65 -14.84 -2.28
CA ARG A 442 -19.69 -15.61 -1.59
C ARG A 442 -20.20 -16.80 -2.40
N HIS A 443 -19.95 -16.79 -3.71
CA HIS A 443 -20.33 -17.85 -4.62
C HIS A 443 -19.31 -18.02 -5.74
N TYR A 444 -19.00 -19.25 -6.12
CA TYR A 444 -18.30 -19.56 -7.37
C TYR A 444 -18.56 -21.00 -7.82
N THR A 445 -18.24 -21.27 -9.08
CA THR A 445 -18.16 -22.61 -9.65
C THR A 445 -16.75 -22.90 -10.16
N GLU A 446 -16.31 -24.13 -9.98
CA GLU A 446 -15.01 -24.61 -10.42
C GLU A 446 -15.17 -25.96 -11.11
N SER A 447 -14.47 -26.18 -12.22
CA SER A 447 -14.38 -27.49 -12.88
C SER A 447 -12.93 -27.87 -13.11
N VAL A 448 -12.60 -29.14 -12.89
CA VAL A 448 -11.26 -29.67 -13.08
C VAL A 448 -11.31 -30.90 -13.98
N THR A 449 -10.62 -30.85 -15.10
CA THR A 449 -10.46 -31.94 -16.06
C THR A 449 -9.03 -32.46 -16.04
N ASP A 450 -8.84 -33.76 -15.78
CA ASP A 450 -7.53 -34.42 -15.77
C ASP A 450 -7.04 -34.77 -17.18
N SER A 451 -5.82 -35.32 -17.26
CA SER A 451 -5.18 -35.69 -18.54
C SER A 451 -5.89 -36.85 -19.27
N PHE A 452 -6.80 -37.55 -18.59
CA PHE A 452 -7.63 -38.61 -19.16
C PHE A 452 -9.01 -38.09 -19.61
N GLY A 453 -9.26 -36.78 -19.46
CA GLY A 453 -10.54 -36.14 -19.81
C GLY A 453 -11.63 -36.30 -18.75
N GLN A 454 -11.31 -36.84 -17.57
CA GLN A 454 -12.28 -36.97 -16.49
C GLN A 454 -12.48 -35.62 -15.81
N THR A 455 -13.73 -35.21 -15.65
CA THR A 455 -14.08 -33.90 -15.09
C THR A 455 -14.76 -34.06 -13.74
N THR A 456 -14.32 -33.26 -12.77
CA THR A 456 -15.01 -33.04 -11.49
C THR A 456 -15.43 -31.58 -11.42
N SER A 457 -16.47 -31.25 -10.66
CA SER A 457 -16.87 -29.86 -10.45
C SER A 457 -17.21 -29.58 -9.00
N LYS A 458 -17.13 -28.31 -8.64
CA LYS A 458 -17.45 -27.77 -7.32
C LYS A 458 -18.29 -26.51 -7.49
N VAL A 459 -19.39 -26.42 -6.75
CA VAL A 459 -20.14 -25.19 -6.51
C VAL A 459 -19.94 -24.83 -5.06
N TRP A 460 -19.49 -23.61 -4.78
CA TRP A 460 -19.30 -23.09 -3.43
C TRP A 460 -20.13 -21.83 -3.28
N GLU A 461 -20.93 -21.75 -2.22
CA GLU A 461 -21.97 -20.74 -2.09
C GLU A 461 -22.30 -20.38 -0.64
N GLU A 462 -23.11 -19.34 -0.46
CA GLU A 462 -23.58 -18.85 0.84
C GLU A 462 -22.45 -18.59 1.85
N ALA A 463 -21.30 -18.15 1.36
CA ALA A 463 -20.20 -17.88 2.26
C ALA A 463 -20.46 -16.63 3.08
N THR A 464 -20.14 -16.73 4.37
CA THR A 464 -20.12 -15.59 5.29
C THR A 464 -18.74 -15.46 5.90
N TYR A 465 -18.42 -14.25 6.33
CA TYR A 465 -17.12 -13.90 6.84
C TYR A 465 -17.27 -13.21 8.20
N ASP A 466 -16.27 -13.40 9.06
CA ASP A 466 -16.13 -12.56 10.24
C ASP A 466 -15.57 -11.19 9.82
N ASP A 467 -15.49 -10.27 10.77
CA ASP A 467 -15.05 -8.90 10.50
C ASP A 467 -13.58 -8.82 10.03
N TRP A 468 -12.80 -9.92 10.14
CA TRP A 468 -11.41 -10.01 9.67
C TRP A 468 -11.27 -10.75 8.33
N GLY A 469 -12.39 -11.12 7.71
CA GLY A 469 -12.41 -11.84 6.44
C GLY A 469 -12.11 -13.33 6.56
N ASN A 470 -12.18 -13.92 7.76
CA ASN A 470 -12.14 -15.36 7.92
C ASN A 470 -13.51 -15.95 7.60
N VAL A 471 -13.56 -17.08 6.90
CA VAL A 471 -14.82 -17.74 6.54
C VAL A 471 -15.53 -18.25 7.80
N VAL A 472 -16.80 -17.89 8.02
CA VAL A 472 -17.60 -18.34 9.17
C VAL A 472 -18.57 -19.46 8.78
N SER A 473 -19.06 -19.43 7.55
CA SER A 473 -19.90 -20.51 6.99
C SER A 473 -19.79 -20.57 5.47
N TYR A 474 -20.15 -21.70 4.88
CA TYR A 474 -20.43 -21.87 3.45
C TYR A 474 -21.18 -23.18 3.18
N GLN A 475 -21.74 -23.30 1.97
CA GLN A 475 -22.19 -24.56 1.39
C GLN A 475 -21.32 -24.92 0.17
N GLU A 476 -21.10 -26.21 -0.04
CA GLU A 476 -20.32 -26.74 -1.13
C GLU A 476 -21.03 -27.97 -1.72
N THR A 477 -21.17 -28.02 -3.04
CA THR A 477 -21.59 -29.22 -3.78
C THR A 477 -20.46 -29.64 -4.70
N SER A 478 -19.92 -30.85 -4.51
CA SER A 478 -18.88 -31.45 -5.33
C SER A 478 -19.44 -32.59 -6.18
N THR A 479 -19.21 -32.56 -7.48
CA THR A 479 -19.66 -33.59 -8.43
C THR A 479 -18.47 -34.41 -8.92
N ASP A 480 -18.54 -35.74 -8.76
CA ASP A 480 -17.49 -36.66 -9.20
C ASP A 480 -17.48 -36.88 -10.73
N THR A 481 -16.56 -37.71 -11.20
CA THR A 481 -16.37 -38.01 -12.63
C THR A 481 -17.53 -38.79 -13.27
N ASN A 482 -18.42 -39.37 -12.45
CA ASN A 482 -19.63 -40.07 -12.89
C ASN A 482 -20.87 -39.16 -12.84
N GLY A 483 -20.73 -37.90 -12.42
CA GLY A 483 -21.84 -36.96 -12.27
C GLY A 483 -22.58 -37.08 -10.94
N ASN A 484 -22.03 -37.81 -9.95
CA ASN A 484 -22.66 -37.98 -8.65
C ASN A 484 -22.33 -36.79 -7.73
N PRO A 485 -23.33 -36.06 -7.20
CA PRO A 485 -23.10 -34.94 -6.31
C PRO A 485 -22.95 -35.38 -4.86
N SER A 486 -22.02 -34.75 -4.14
CA SER A 486 -21.90 -34.78 -2.68
C SER A 486 -21.96 -33.36 -2.15
N LYS A 487 -22.46 -33.17 -0.92
CA LYS A 487 -22.62 -31.86 -0.31
C LYS A 487 -21.81 -31.73 0.97
N ARG A 488 -21.37 -30.51 1.27
CA ARG A 488 -20.76 -30.11 2.52
C ARG A 488 -21.35 -28.77 2.95
N SER A 489 -21.78 -28.68 4.20
CA SER A 489 -22.14 -27.43 4.85
C SER A 489 -21.19 -27.21 6.01
N TRP A 490 -20.43 -26.11 5.99
CA TRP A 490 -19.47 -25.77 7.04
C TRP A 490 -19.93 -24.48 7.72
N SER A 491 -19.88 -24.41 9.04
CA SER A 491 -20.43 -23.29 9.82
C SER A 491 -19.79 -23.16 11.19
N GLY A 492 -20.05 -22.05 11.89
CA GLY A 492 -19.57 -21.86 13.26
C GLY A 492 -18.05 -21.76 13.37
N GLY A 493 -17.38 -21.38 12.27
CA GLY A 493 -15.96 -21.12 12.24
C GLY A 493 -15.55 -20.07 13.26
N THR A 494 -14.63 -20.41 14.16
CA THR A 494 -13.98 -19.43 15.04
C THR A 494 -12.47 -19.51 14.87
N TYR A 495 -11.77 -18.41 15.18
CA TYR A 495 -10.36 -18.24 14.82
C TYR A 495 -9.56 -17.61 15.96
N ASN A 496 -8.30 -18.01 16.09
CA ASN A 496 -7.34 -17.32 16.93
C ASN A 496 -6.77 -16.08 16.22
N GLU A 497 -5.79 -15.42 16.85
CA GLU A 497 -5.13 -14.22 16.33
C GLU A 497 -4.32 -14.40 15.04
N PHE A 498 -4.02 -15.64 14.65
CA PHE A 498 -3.29 -16.00 13.43
C PHE A 498 -4.21 -16.49 12.30
N GLY A 499 -5.53 -16.49 12.51
CA GLY A 499 -6.47 -17.10 11.57
C GLY A 499 -6.44 -18.64 11.61
N HIS A 500 -5.88 -19.26 12.67
CA HIS A 500 -6.03 -20.70 12.87
C HIS A 500 -7.42 -21.00 13.44
N VAL A 501 -8.07 -22.03 12.90
CA VAL A 501 -9.43 -22.43 13.28
C VAL A 501 -9.43 -22.97 14.71
N LEU A 502 -10.33 -22.47 15.56
CA LEU A 502 -10.53 -22.92 16.95
C LEU A 502 -11.72 -23.87 17.09
N SER A 503 -12.75 -23.69 16.27
CA SER A 503 -13.92 -24.56 16.21
C SER A 503 -14.65 -24.44 14.88
N TYR A 504 -15.45 -25.45 14.55
CA TYR A 504 -16.46 -25.43 13.49
C TYR A 504 -17.47 -26.58 13.63
N GLU A 505 -18.57 -26.47 12.89
CA GLU A 505 -19.48 -27.57 12.59
C GLU A 505 -19.47 -27.84 11.08
N GLU A 506 -19.42 -29.12 10.70
CA GLU A 506 -19.44 -29.57 9.31
C GLU A 506 -20.50 -30.66 9.15
N GLU A 507 -21.36 -30.53 8.15
CA GLU A 507 -22.28 -31.58 7.72
C GLU A 507 -21.91 -32.03 6.30
N ARG A 508 -21.87 -33.34 6.04
CA ARG A 508 -21.51 -33.90 4.74
C ARG A 508 -22.57 -34.89 4.29
N THR A 509 -23.04 -34.75 3.07
CA THR A 509 -24.00 -35.67 2.45
C THR A 509 -23.36 -36.35 1.25
N ASP A 510 -23.36 -37.68 1.24
CA ASP A 510 -22.88 -38.47 0.10
C ASP A 510 -23.90 -38.50 -1.05
N PRO A 511 -23.55 -39.01 -2.25
CA PRO A 511 -24.50 -39.08 -3.36
C PRO A 511 -25.69 -40.01 -3.16
N GLN A 512 -25.69 -40.84 -2.12
CA GLN A 512 -26.80 -41.71 -1.74
C GLN A 512 -27.74 -41.00 -0.75
N GLY A 513 -27.40 -39.79 -0.29
CA GLY A 513 -28.16 -39.01 0.67
C GLY A 513 -27.82 -39.31 2.14
N ASN A 514 -26.82 -40.15 2.41
CA ASN A 514 -26.38 -40.41 3.78
C ASN A 514 -25.63 -39.18 4.30
N THR A 515 -25.99 -38.74 5.50
CA THR A 515 -25.46 -37.49 6.08
C THR A 515 -24.68 -37.76 7.35
N GLU A 516 -23.50 -37.17 7.47
CA GLU A 516 -22.65 -37.21 8.66
C GLU A 516 -22.40 -35.79 9.17
N LYS A 517 -22.30 -35.61 10.49
CA LYS A 517 -22.04 -34.31 11.12
C LYS A 517 -20.80 -34.37 12.01
N THR A 518 -19.87 -33.46 11.81
CA THR A 518 -18.68 -33.25 12.63
C THR A 518 -18.83 -31.95 13.42
N VAL A 519 -18.65 -32.01 14.74
CA VAL A 519 -18.44 -30.85 15.60
C VAL A 519 -16.99 -30.90 16.07
N TRP A 520 -16.18 -29.94 15.62
CA TRP A 520 -14.75 -29.85 15.93
C TRP A 520 -14.50 -28.58 16.75
N GLY A 521 -13.72 -28.67 17.81
CA GLY A 521 -13.54 -27.56 18.74
C GLY A 521 -12.41 -27.78 19.74
N ASP A 522 -12.34 -26.90 20.73
CA ASP A 522 -11.30 -26.88 21.76
C ASP A 522 -9.88 -26.89 21.18
N ALA A 523 -9.70 -26.33 19.99
CA ALA A 523 -8.40 -26.35 19.35
C ALA A 523 -7.42 -25.46 20.09
N SER A 524 -6.20 -25.95 20.25
CA SER A 524 -5.10 -25.17 20.80
C SER A 524 -3.89 -25.33 19.91
N TYR A 525 -3.03 -24.31 19.88
CA TYR A 525 -1.86 -24.26 19.01
C TYR A 525 -0.64 -23.79 19.80
N THR A 526 0.54 -24.22 19.38
CA THR A 526 1.78 -23.57 19.75
C THR A 526 1.77 -22.14 19.22
N PRO A 527 2.62 -21.27 19.77
CA PRO A 527 2.83 -19.94 19.21
C PRO A 527 3.23 -19.94 17.73
N THR A 528 3.93 -20.97 17.27
CA THR A 528 4.33 -21.14 15.86
C THR A 528 3.25 -21.76 14.97
N GLY A 529 2.05 -22.01 15.50
CA GLY A 529 0.91 -22.54 14.74
C GLY A 529 0.80 -24.06 14.66
N LEU A 530 1.56 -24.80 15.44
CA LEU A 530 1.46 -26.28 15.49
C LEU A 530 0.30 -26.69 16.40
N LEU A 531 -0.56 -27.60 15.96
CA LEU A 531 -1.75 -28.02 16.71
C LEU A 531 -1.38 -28.78 18.00
N LEU A 532 -1.84 -28.32 19.17
CA LEU A 532 -1.58 -28.93 20.47
C LEU A 532 -2.75 -29.76 21.00
N GLY A 533 -3.96 -29.51 20.54
CA GLY A 533 -5.11 -30.29 20.99
C GLY A 533 -6.37 -29.94 20.22
N TYR A 534 -7.36 -30.83 20.25
CA TYR A 534 -8.73 -30.59 19.83
C TYR A 534 -9.68 -31.68 20.35
N THR A 535 -10.97 -31.35 20.32
CA THR A 535 -12.10 -32.27 20.48
C THR A 535 -12.84 -32.38 19.14
N GLU A 536 -13.19 -33.59 18.73
CA GLU A 536 -13.99 -33.85 17.54
C GLU A 536 -15.12 -34.82 17.88
N THR A 537 -16.35 -34.50 17.51
CA THR A 537 -17.50 -35.42 17.61
C THR A 537 -18.10 -35.63 16.22
N LEU A 538 -17.98 -36.86 15.71
CA LEU A 538 -18.58 -37.30 14.45
C LEU A 538 -19.88 -38.04 14.74
N THR A 539 -20.98 -37.63 14.12
CA THR A 539 -22.27 -38.33 14.13
C THR A 539 -22.53 -38.90 12.75
N ASN A 540 -22.68 -40.21 12.66
CA ASN A 540 -22.92 -40.89 11.39
C ASN A 540 -24.40 -40.78 10.96
N TRP A 541 -24.71 -41.29 9.77
CA TRP A 541 -26.06 -41.26 9.20
C TRP A 541 -27.10 -42.13 9.94
N HIS A 542 -26.66 -42.99 10.86
CA HIS A 542 -27.54 -43.72 11.78
C HIS A 542 -27.86 -42.95 13.07
N GLY A 543 -27.25 -41.78 13.27
CA GLY A 543 -27.37 -40.98 14.49
C GLY A 543 -26.49 -41.46 15.63
N GLU A 544 -25.53 -42.35 15.37
CA GLU A 544 -24.53 -42.78 16.35
C GLU A 544 -23.39 -41.78 16.37
N SER A 545 -22.82 -41.50 17.55
CA SER A 545 -21.73 -40.54 17.71
C SER A 545 -20.43 -41.21 18.15
N GLN A 546 -19.32 -40.73 17.61
CA GLN A 546 -17.96 -41.02 18.04
C GLN A 546 -17.30 -39.72 18.48
N THR A 547 -16.65 -39.71 19.64
CA THR A 547 -15.89 -38.54 20.11
C THR A 547 -14.41 -38.87 20.18
N LYS A 548 -13.58 -37.99 19.62
CA LYS A 548 -12.12 -38.04 19.65
C LYS A 548 -11.59 -36.84 20.43
N ASN A 549 -10.76 -37.10 21.41
CA ASN A 549 -9.94 -36.10 22.09
C ASN A 549 -8.49 -36.36 21.69
N TRP A 550 -7.86 -35.37 21.07
CA TRP A 550 -6.47 -35.46 20.63
C TRP A 550 -5.64 -34.39 21.34
N VAL A 551 -4.48 -34.76 21.84
CA VAL A 551 -3.56 -33.87 22.56
C VAL A 551 -2.12 -34.18 22.19
N SER A 552 -1.32 -33.12 22.04
CA SER A 552 0.13 -33.14 21.89
C SER A 552 0.76 -32.03 22.74
N ASN A 553 2.07 -31.86 22.66
CA ASN A 553 2.82 -30.82 23.32
C ASN A 553 3.92 -30.30 22.37
N GLU A 554 4.50 -29.13 22.66
CA GLU A 554 5.50 -28.50 21.79
C GLU A 554 6.76 -29.38 21.62
N GLU A 555 7.16 -30.14 22.65
CA GLU A 555 8.31 -31.05 22.59
C GLU A 555 8.08 -32.29 21.71
N ALA A 556 6.82 -32.61 21.44
CA ALA A 556 6.44 -33.70 20.56
C ALA A 556 6.51 -33.31 19.09
N TYR A 557 6.99 -32.10 18.77
CA TYR A 557 7.33 -31.69 17.43
C TYR A 557 8.84 -31.65 17.23
N ASN A 558 9.32 -32.16 16.09
CA ASN A 558 10.71 -31.92 15.72
C ASN A 558 10.90 -30.47 15.25
N LYS A 559 12.15 -30.07 15.03
CA LYS A 559 12.49 -28.71 14.55
C LYS A 559 11.92 -28.34 13.18
N TYR A 560 11.34 -29.29 12.44
CA TYR A 560 10.70 -29.09 11.13
C TYR A 560 9.17 -29.03 11.25
N GLY A 561 8.61 -29.07 12.46
CA GLY A 561 7.17 -29.09 12.69
C GLY A 561 6.50 -30.46 12.46
N ASP A 562 7.28 -31.55 12.32
CA ASP A 562 6.70 -32.89 12.25
C ASP A 562 6.30 -33.37 13.64
N LEU A 563 5.06 -33.85 13.76
CA LEU A 563 4.54 -34.48 14.96
C LEU A 563 5.19 -35.85 15.20
N LEU A 564 6.03 -35.92 16.23
CA LEU A 564 6.67 -37.14 16.73
C LEU A 564 5.75 -37.91 17.68
N GLY A 565 5.01 -37.21 18.54
CA GLY A 565 4.20 -37.85 19.57
C GLY A 565 2.85 -37.19 19.84
N TYR A 566 1.88 -38.01 20.24
CA TYR A 566 0.55 -37.55 20.62
C TYR A 566 -0.20 -38.61 21.43
N GLN A 567 -1.23 -38.15 22.13
CA GLN A 567 -2.21 -39.00 22.78
C GLN A 567 -3.58 -38.76 22.17
N GLU A 568 -4.31 -39.83 21.87
CA GLU A 568 -5.71 -39.73 21.47
C GLU A 568 -6.57 -40.72 22.24
N THR A 569 -7.77 -40.27 22.62
CA THR A 569 -8.83 -41.09 23.18
C THR A 569 -10.04 -41.01 22.26
N ILE A 570 -10.51 -42.15 21.77
CA ILE A 570 -11.67 -42.26 20.88
C ILE A 570 -12.75 -43.08 21.60
N HIS A 571 -13.92 -42.48 21.79
CA HIS A 571 -15.15 -43.16 22.18
C HIS A 571 -15.88 -43.55 20.90
N ALA A 572 -15.76 -44.81 20.47
CA ALA A 572 -16.31 -45.30 19.22
C ALA A 572 -17.85 -45.47 19.27
N PHE A 573 -18.46 -45.62 18.09
CA PHE A 573 -19.91 -45.79 17.93
C PHE A 573 -20.49 -46.97 18.74
N ASP A 574 -19.73 -48.05 18.89
CA ASP A 574 -20.13 -49.25 19.64
C ASP A 574 -19.93 -49.12 21.17
N GLY A 575 -19.51 -47.94 21.65
CA GLY A 575 -19.20 -47.66 23.06
C GLY A 575 -17.79 -48.07 23.49
N THR A 576 -16.97 -48.63 22.59
CA THR A 576 -15.57 -48.97 22.88
C THR A 576 -14.74 -47.71 23.09
N VAL A 577 -13.85 -47.72 24.08
CA VAL A 577 -12.86 -46.66 24.30
C VAL A 577 -11.51 -47.13 23.80
N LEU A 578 -11.01 -46.48 22.75
CA LEU A 578 -9.68 -46.69 22.21
C LEU A 578 -8.75 -45.59 22.70
N LYS A 579 -7.57 -45.97 23.19
CA LYS A 579 -6.50 -45.03 23.52
C LYS A 579 -5.30 -45.35 22.65
N ARG A 580 -4.76 -44.36 21.95
CA ARG A 580 -3.49 -44.48 21.25
C ARG A 580 -2.50 -43.47 21.80
N ASP A 581 -1.27 -43.95 21.98
CA ASP A 581 -0.13 -43.15 22.40
C ASP A 581 0.95 -43.41 21.36
N ARG A 582 1.38 -42.36 20.68
CA ARG A 582 2.53 -42.39 19.79
C ARG A 582 3.65 -41.64 20.50
N GLN A 583 4.77 -42.33 20.67
CA GLN A 583 6.01 -41.76 21.21
C GLN A 583 7.04 -41.56 20.12
#